data_AF-A0A4R0YML3-F1
#
_entry.id   AF-A0A4R0YML3-F1
#
_cell.length_a   1.000
_cell.length_b   1.000
_cell.length_c   1.000
_cell.angle_alpha   90.00
_cell.angle_beta   90.00
_cell.angle_gamma   90.00
#
_symmetry.space_group_name_H-M   'P 1'
#
loop_
_entity.id
_entity.type
_entity.pdbx_description
1 polymer ?
#
loop_
_entity_poly.entity_id
_entity_poly.type
_entity_poly.pdbx_seq_one_letter_code
_entity_poly.pdbx_strand_id
1 'polypeptide(L)'
;MDMGAISIWISGTSVLIALSALIVTIVQHRATKAKLKLDLFERRYAIFEIAWQYLSKQATDSTKDPREGKFSNIIPQAEFLMGDEIAEYMRLAQKKTVDKWFLEDKQKRQTATPEENASVIELMSWFENEAKEGLRRKFAPYLDFHVWK
;
A
#
# COMPACT_ATOMS: atom_id res chain seq x y z
N MET A 1 -42.71 21.66 48.37
CA MET A 1 -42.10 21.12 47.13
C MET A 1 -41.62 19.73 47.48
N ASP A 2 -42.24 18.69 46.92
CA ASP A 2 -42.01 17.30 47.34
C ASP A 2 -40.68 16.78 46.78
N MET A 3 -39.70 16.59 47.67
CA MET A 3 -38.37 16.09 47.34
C MET A 3 -38.40 14.64 46.81
N GLY A 4 -39.43 13.86 47.16
CA GLY A 4 -39.61 12.49 46.69
C GLY A 4 -39.88 12.42 45.19
N ALA A 5 -40.75 13.28 44.68
CA ALA A 5 -41.06 13.36 43.25
C ALA A 5 -39.81 13.72 42.41
N ILE A 6 -39.02 14.69 42.87
CA ILE A 6 -37.79 15.14 42.17
C ILE A 6 -36.77 14.00 42.05
N SER A 7 -36.63 13.15 43.07
CA SER A 7 -35.68 12.02 43.07
C SER A 7 -36.04 10.93 42.05
N ILE A 8 -37.33 10.67 41.82
CA ILE A 8 -37.82 9.67 40.86
C ILE A 8 -37.58 10.16 39.43
N TRP A 9 -37.80 11.45 39.16
CA TRP A 9 -37.53 12.07 37.85
C TRP A 9 -36.04 12.08 37.49
N ILE A 10 -35.16 12.36 38.45
CA ILE A 10 -33.69 12.33 38.23
C ILE A 10 -33.21 10.89 37.98
N SER A 11 -33.75 9.91 38.70
CA SER A 11 -33.38 8.50 38.53
C SER A 11 -33.82 7.95 37.16
N GLY A 12 -35.03 8.29 36.72
CA GLY A 12 -35.56 7.88 35.42
C GLY A 12 -34.77 8.46 34.24
N THR A 13 -34.39 9.74 34.31
CA THR A 13 -33.57 10.39 33.26
C THR A 13 -32.16 9.81 33.19
N SER A 14 -31.56 9.48 34.33
CA SER A 14 -30.23 8.85 34.40
C SER A 14 -30.19 7.49 33.70
N VAL A 15 -31.23 6.66 33.86
CA VAL A 15 -31.33 5.35 33.17
C VAL A 15 -31.45 5.53 31.66
N LEU A 16 -32.27 6.48 31.20
CA LEU A 16 -32.41 6.78 29.77
C LEU A 16 -31.12 7.32 29.14
N ILE A 17 -30.38 8.17 29.86
CA ILE A 17 -29.07 8.66 29.44
C ILE A 17 -28.08 7.48 29.35
N ALA A 18 -28.05 6.59 30.35
CA ALA A 18 -27.16 5.43 30.36
C ALA A 18 -27.45 4.47 29.18
N LEU A 19 -28.72 4.19 28.90
CA LEU A 19 -29.12 3.36 27.76
C LEU A 19 -28.75 4.02 26.42
N SER A 20 -28.96 5.33 26.31
CA SER A 20 -28.60 6.09 25.10
C SER A 20 -27.09 6.07 24.87
N ALA A 21 -26.30 6.26 25.92
CA ALA A 21 -24.84 6.17 25.88
C ALA A 21 -24.38 4.77 25.44
N LEU A 22 -24.98 3.71 25.98
CA LEU A 22 -24.65 2.33 25.60
C LEU A 22 -24.89 2.06 24.10
N ILE A 23 -26.02 2.51 23.56
CA ILE A 23 -26.35 2.39 22.13
C ILE A 23 -25.32 3.14 21.29
N VAL A 24 -25.00 4.38 21.67
CA VAL A 24 -24.00 5.21 20.95
C VAL A 24 -22.63 4.54 20.96
N THR A 25 -22.18 3.98 22.10
CA THR A 25 -20.90 3.27 22.19
C THR A 25 -20.86 2.04 21.27
N ILE A 26 -21.94 1.26 21.19
CA ILE A 26 -22.01 0.10 20.30
C ILE A 26 -21.90 0.54 18.83
N VAL A 27 -22.61 1.59 18.43
CA VAL A 27 -22.54 2.14 17.07
C VAL A 27 -21.14 2.69 16.76
N GLN A 28 -20.54 3.43 17.70
CA GLN A 28 -19.19 3.95 17.56
C GLN A 28 -18.15 2.83 17.44
N HIS A 29 -18.27 1.74 18.21
CA HIS A 29 -17.35 0.61 18.09
C HIS A 29 -17.41 -0.04 16.71
N ARG A 30 -18.61 -0.18 16.14
CA ARG A 30 -18.78 -0.69 14.77
C ARG A 30 -18.21 0.28 13.73
N ALA A 31 -18.45 1.58 13.89
CA ALA A 31 -17.92 2.61 13.00
C ALA A 31 -16.39 2.69 13.04
N THR A 32 -15.78 2.62 14.23
CA THR A 32 -14.32 2.63 14.41
C THR A 32 -13.66 1.40 13.79
N LYS A 33 -14.27 0.22 13.92
CA LYS A 33 -13.78 -0.98 13.21
C LYS A 33 -13.85 -0.83 11.70
N ALA A 34 -14.95 -0.31 11.17
CA ALA A 34 -15.07 -0.05 9.74
C ALA A 34 -14.03 0.98 9.26
N LYS A 35 -13.81 2.04 10.04
CA LYS A 35 -12.82 3.08 9.75
C LYS A 35 -11.39 2.55 9.78
N LEU A 36 -11.04 1.69 10.75
CA LEU A 36 -9.73 1.04 10.81
C LEU A 36 -9.50 0.18 9.56
N LYS A 37 -10.53 -0.52 9.09
CA LYS A 37 -10.44 -1.32 7.88
C LYS A 37 -10.21 -0.46 6.64
N LEU A 38 -10.96 0.64 6.52
CA LEU A 38 -10.78 1.58 5.42
C LEU A 38 -9.38 2.21 5.42
N ASP A 39 -8.88 2.68 6.57
CA ASP A 39 -7.55 3.28 6.68
C ASP A 39 -6.44 2.30 6.29
N LEU A 40 -6.55 1.04 6.70
CA LEU A 40 -5.59 0.00 6.31
C LEU A 40 -5.64 -0.29 4.81
N PHE A 41 -6.83 -0.32 4.21
CA PHE A 41 -6.98 -0.48 2.77
C PHE A 41 -6.35 0.68 2.00
N GLU A 42 -6.67 1.92 2.39
CA GLU A 42 -6.14 3.14 1.77
C GLU A 42 -4.61 3.16 1.81
N ARG A 43 -4.00 2.79 2.95
CA ARG A 43 -2.54 2.71 3.07
C ARG A 43 -1.92 1.64 2.16
N ARG A 44 -2.53 0.45 2.08
CA ARG A 44 -2.05 -0.63 1.20
C ARG A 44 -2.20 -0.25 -0.28
N TYR A 45 -3.32 0.37 -0.63
CA TYR A 45 -3.58 0.86 -1.97
C TYR A 45 -2.60 1.96 -2.38
N ALA A 46 -2.26 2.89 -1.47
CA ALA A 46 -1.25 3.90 -1.73
C ALA A 46 0.14 3.30 -2.03
N ILE A 47 0.53 2.23 -1.33
CA ILE A 47 1.78 1.51 -1.61
C ILE A 47 1.72 0.83 -2.98
N PHE A 48 0.60 0.18 -3.31
CA PHE A 48 0.38 -0.40 -4.63
C PHE A 48 0.51 0.65 -5.74
N GLU A 49 -0.12 1.81 -5.58
CA GLU A 49 -0.09 2.87 -6.58
C GLU A 49 1.33 3.38 -6.81
N ILE A 50 2.11 3.60 -5.75
CA ILE A 50 3.52 4.02 -5.86
C ILE A 50 4.34 2.95 -6.57
N ALA A 51 4.13 1.67 -6.25
CA ALA A 51 4.84 0.56 -6.91
C ALA A 51 4.46 0.43 -8.39
N TRP A 52 3.19 0.62 -8.72
CA TRP A 52 2.69 0.60 -10.09
C TRP A 52 3.27 1.74 -10.93
N GLN A 53 3.26 2.97 -10.40
CA GLN A 53 3.86 4.13 -11.05
C GLN A 53 5.37 3.93 -11.22
N TYR A 54 6.05 3.33 -10.24
CA TYR A 54 7.46 3.01 -10.33
C TYR A 54 7.75 2.03 -11.47
N LEU A 55 7.07 0.88 -11.53
CA LEU A 55 7.26 -0.12 -12.58
C LEU A 55 6.93 0.43 -13.97
N SER A 56 5.79 1.14 -14.09
CA SER A 56 5.34 1.73 -15.36
C SER A 56 6.35 2.74 -15.91
N LYS A 57 6.95 3.53 -15.02
CA LYS A 57 8.01 4.48 -15.39
C LYS A 57 9.27 3.76 -15.87
N GLN A 58 9.66 2.66 -15.22
CA GLN A 58 10.84 1.90 -15.66
C GLN A 58 10.63 1.15 -16.98
N ALA A 59 9.37 0.82 -17.31
CA ALA A 59 9.01 0.25 -18.60
C ALA A 59 9.11 1.26 -19.76
N THR A 60 8.99 2.57 -19.48
CA THR A 60 8.85 3.62 -20.52
C THR A 60 10.02 4.60 -20.61
N ASP A 61 10.73 4.87 -19.51
CA ASP A 61 11.79 5.88 -19.44
C ASP A 61 13.14 5.24 -19.04
N SER A 62 14.25 5.71 -19.62
CA SER A 62 15.60 5.12 -19.57
C SER A 62 16.66 6.02 -18.92
N THR A 63 16.26 6.94 -18.02
CA THR A 63 17.18 8.05 -17.70
C THR A 63 17.28 8.52 -16.26
N LYS A 64 16.47 8.03 -15.30
CA LYS A 64 16.55 8.54 -13.92
C LYS A 64 17.32 7.62 -13.00
N ASP A 65 18.26 8.20 -12.26
CA ASP A 65 19.05 7.49 -11.25
C ASP A 65 18.10 6.82 -10.25
N PRO A 66 18.17 5.47 -10.08
CA PRO A 66 17.32 4.75 -9.14
C PRO A 66 17.47 5.23 -7.69
N ARG A 67 18.57 5.89 -7.34
CA ARG A 67 18.86 6.42 -6.00
C ARG A 67 18.07 7.68 -5.65
N GLU A 68 17.54 8.38 -6.65
CA GLU A 68 16.74 9.61 -6.44
C GLU A 68 15.25 9.31 -6.13
N GLY A 69 14.84 8.05 -6.18
CA GLY A 69 13.45 7.65 -6.01
C GLY A 69 13.02 7.43 -4.56
N LYS A 70 11.78 7.80 -4.23
CA LYS A 70 11.13 7.48 -2.95
C LYS A 70 10.74 6.00 -2.80
N PHE A 71 10.98 5.18 -3.82
CA PHE A 71 10.54 3.79 -3.87
C PHE A 71 11.22 2.91 -2.80
N SER A 72 12.50 3.14 -2.50
CA SER A 72 13.20 2.44 -1.41
C SER A 72 12.57 2.69 -0.05
N ASN A 73 12.11 3.92 0.20
CA ASN A 73 11.59 4.34 1.50
C ASN A 73 10.24 3.71 1.84
N ILE A 74 9.50 3.23 0.84
CA ILE A 74 8.20 2.59 1.06
C ILE A 74 8.30 1.08 1.27
N ILE A 75 9.47 0.45 0.99
CA ILE A 75 9.67 -0.98 1.18
C ILE A 75 9.44 -1.42 2.63
N PRO A 76 9.98 -0.74 3.67
CA PRO A 76 9.70 -1.11 5.05
C PRO A 76 8.21 -0.96 5.43
N GLN A 77 7.52 0.01 4.83
CA GLN A 77 6.08 0.19 5.05
C GLN A 77 5.28 -0.94 4.41
N ALA A 78 5.70 -1.41 3.23
CA ALA A 78 5.11 -2.56 2.56
C ALA A 78 5.32 -3.85 3.37
N GLU A 79 6.52 -4.05 3.91
CA GLU A 79 6.85 -5.16 4.81
C GLU A 79 5.94 -5.19 6.03
N PHE A 80 5.76 -4.03 6.68
CA PHE A 80 4.88 -3.93 7.84
C PHE A 80 3.40 -4.17 7.52
N LEU A 81 2.88 -3.65 6.40
CA LEU A 81 1.45 -3.69 6.09
C LEU A 81 1.00 -4.93 5.31
N MET A 82 1.91 -5.57 4.56
CA MET A 82 1.63 -6.65 3.62
C MET A 82 2.62 -7.82 3.73
N GLY A 83 3.63 -7.75 4.60
CA GLY A 83 4.55 -8.84 4.85
C GLY A 83 5.74 -8.91 3.89
N ASP A 84 6.63 -9.86 4.19
CA ASP A 84 7.94 -9.99 3.56
C ASP A 84 7.86 -10.28 2.05
N GLU A 85 6.85 -11.02 1.60
CA GLU A 85 6.69 -11.37 0.18
C GLU A 85 6.60 -10.11 -0.72
N ILE A 86 5.81 -9.12 -0.30
CA ILE A 86 5.67 -7.87 -1.05
C ILE A 86 6.95 -7.05 -0.95
N ALA A 87 7.58 -7.01 0.22
CA ALA A 87 8.82 -6.27 0.41
C ALA A 87 9.96 -6.86 -0.44
N GLU A 88 10.10 -8.18 -0.50
CA GLU A 88 11.06 -8.89 -1.35
C GLU A 88 10.81 -8.62 -2.82
N TYR A 89 9.54 -8.66 -3.25
CA TYR A 89 9.19 -8.32 -4.61
C TYR A 89 9.56 -6.87 -4.97
N MET A 90 9.30 -5.92 -4.08
CA MET A 90 9.70 -4.53 -4.29
C MET A 90 11.23 -4.35 -4.31
N ARG A 91 11.97 -5.07 -3.45
CA ARG A 91 13.44 -5.12 -3.50
C ARG A 91 13.95 -5.69 -4.82
N LEU A 92 13.30 -6.72 -5.36
CA LEU A 92 13.63 -7.27 -6.68
C LEU A 92 13.41 -6.25 -7.79
N ALA A 93 12.28 -5.52 -7.77
CA ALA A 93 12.01 -4.45 -8.72
C ALA A 93 13.11 -3.36 -8.65
N GLN A 94 13.48 -2.94 -7.45
CA GLN A 94 14.55 -1.97 -7.24
C GLN A 94 15.90 -2.46 -7.80
N LYS A 95 16.26 -3.71 -7.51
CA LYS A 95 17.50 -4.32 -8.02
C LYS A 95 17.53 -4.31 -9.54
N LYS A 96 16.46 -4.76 -10.19
CA LYS A 96 16.35 -4.75 -11.65
C LYS A 96 16.43 -3.34 -12.25
N THR A 97 15.96 -2.32 -11.53
CA THR A 97 16.09 -0.93 -11.98
C THR A 97 17.54 -0.47 -11.94
N VAL A 98 18.29 -0.84 -10.90
CA VAL A 98 19.72 -0.57 -10.80
C VAL A 98 20.48 -1.28 -11.92
N ASP A 99 20.18 -2.55 -12.18
CA ASP A 99 20.78 -3.33 -13.27
C ASP A 99 20.50 -2.66 -14.64
N LYS A 100 19.25 -2.29 -14.91
CA LYS A 100 18.85 -1.55 -16.13
C LYS A 100 19.62 -0.25 -16.27
N TRP A 101 19.72 0.55 -15.21
CA TRP A 101 20.42 1.83 -15.22
C TRP A 101 21.91 1.68 -15.57
N PHE A 102 22.60 0.69 -15.01
CA PHE A 102 24.01 0.41 -15.34
C PHE A 102 24.19 -0.01 -16.79
N LEU A 103 23.30 -0.86 -17.32
CA LEU A 103 23.36 -1.30 -18.71
C LEU A 103 23.06 -0.15 -19.68
N GLU A 104 22.07 0.70 -19.36
CA GLU A 104 21.74 1.89 -20.15
C GLU A 104 22.89 2.92 -20.16
N ASP A 105 23.60 3.09 -19.04
CA ASP A 105 24.82 3.93 -18.99
C ASP A 105 25.93 3.35 -19.88
N LYS A 106 26.18 2.04 -19.84
CA LYS A 106 27.12 1.37 -20.75
C LYS A 106 26.74 1.54 -22.23
N GLN A 107 25.45 1.43 -22.54
CA GLN A 107 24.92 1.61 -23.90
C GLN A 107 25.11 3.06 -24.38
N LYS A 108 24.82 4.05 -23.53
CA LYS A 108 25.08 5.48 -23.81
C LYS A 108 26.55 5.77 -24.06
N ARG A 109 27.44 5.10 -23.32
CA ARG A 109 28.90 5.19 -23.50
C ARG A 109 29.44 4.35 -24.67
N GLN A 110 28.58 3.59 -25.35
CA GLN A 110 28.96 2.67 -26.44
C GLN A 110 29.98 1.60 -26.00
N THR A 111 29.90 1.19 -24.73
CA THR A 111 30.75 0.16 -24.13
C THR A 111 30.02 -1.15 -23.86
N ALA A 112 28.72 -1.18 -24.13
CA ALA A 112 27.88 -2.37 -23.92
C ALA A 112 28.16 -3.44 -24.97
N THR A 113 28.26 -4.70 -24.53
CA THR A 113 28.32 -5.85 -25.43
C THR A 113 26.95 -6.12 -26.09
N PRO A 114 26.89 -6.91 -27.18
CA PRO A 114 25.61 -7.33 -27.76
C PRO A 114 24.70 -8.06 -26.76
N GLU A 115 25.27 -8.85 -25.85
CA GLU A 115 24.54 -9.55 -24.79
C GLU A 115 23.95 -8.57 -23.78
N GLU A 116 24.72 -7.58 -23.34
CA GLU A 116 24.26 -6.54 -22.43
C GLU A 116 23.12 -5.70 -23.04
N ASN A 117 23.18 -5.41 -24.34
CA ASN A 117 22.09 -4.72 -25.05
C ASN A 117 20.81 -5.58 -25.09
N ALA A 118 20.94 -6.89 -25.29
CA ALA A 118 19.79 -7.80 -25.22
C ALA A 118 19.19 -7.84 -23.80
N SER A 119 20.02 -7.84 -22.76
CA SER A 119 19.56 -7.79 -21.36
C SER A 119 18.74 -6.54 -21.04
N VAL A 120 19.02 -5.38 -21.65
CA VAL A 120 18.19 -4.18 -21.49
C VAL A 120 16.77 -4.41 -22.02
N ILE A 121 16.64 -5.05 -23.18
CA ILE A 121 15.34 -5.37 -23.79
C ILE A 121 14.55 -6.34 -22.90
N GLU A 122 15.22 -7.38 -22.37
CA GLU A 122 14.61 -8.32 -21.43
C GLU A 122 14.14 -7.64 -20.14
N LEU A 123 14.93 -6.72 -19.58
CA LEU A 123 14.56 -5.96 -18.40
C LEU A 123 13.35 -5.05 -18.67
N MET A 124 13.32 -4.38 -19.83
CA MET A 124 12.16 -3.58 -20.23
C MET A 124 10.89 -4.44 -20.34
N SER A 125 10.98 -5.61 -20.98
CA SER A 125 9.86 -6.55 -21.06
C SER A 125 9.41 -7.03 -19.68
N TRP A 126 10.36 -7.29 -18.77
CA TRP A 126 10.04 -7.64 -17.38
C TRP A 126 9.26 -6.52 -16.69
N PHE A 127 9.71 -5.26 -16.78
CA PHE A 127 9.00 -4.13 -16.17
C PHE A 127 7.60 -3.95 -16.76
N GLU A 128 7.44 -4.12 -18.07
CA GLU A 128 6.15 -4.01 -18.74
C GLU A 128 5.18 -5.11 -18.26
N ASN A 129 5.63 -6.37 -18.20
CA ASN A 129 4.81 -7.49 -17.73
C ASN A 129 4.41 -7.34 -16.26
N GLU A 130 5.35 -6.89 -15.42
CA GLU A 130 5.09 -6.66 -14.01
C GLU A 130 4.15 -5.47 -13.79
N ALA A 131 4.28 -4.39 -14.56
CA ALA A 131 3.38 -3.23 -14.49
C ALA A 131 1.95 -3.56 -14.97
N LYS A 132 1.80 -4.45 -15.96
CA LYS A 132 0.48 -4.86 -16.48
C LYS A 132 -0.24 -5.85 -15.57
N GLU A 133 0.46 -6.90 -15.14
CA GLU A 133 -0.20 -8.04 -14.47
C GLU A 133 0.51 -8.51 -13.20
N GLY A 134 1.84 -8.54 -13.21
CA GLY A 134 2.62 -9.15 -12.13
C GLY A 134 2.39 -8.48 -10.77
N LEU A 135 2.41 -7.15 -10.74
CA LEU A 135 2.14 -6.36 -9.54
C LEU A 135 0.72 -6.61 -9.01
N ARG A 136 -0.29 -6.50 -9.87
CA ARG A 136 -1.69 -6.68 -9.48
C ARG A 136 -1.92 -8.07 -8.88
N ARG A 137 -1.35 -9.11 -9.48
CA ARG A 137 -1.46 -10.49 -9.00
C ARG A 137 -0.86 -10.66 -7.60
N LYS A 138 0.29 -10.06 -7.33
CA LYS A 138 0.98 -10.14 -6.02
C LYS A 138 0.27 -9.33 -4.94
N PHE A 139 -0.25 -8.16 -5.29
CA PHE A 139 -0.94 -7.27 -4.36
C PHE A 139 -2.40 -7.64 -4.12
N ALA A 140 -3.03 -8.41 -5.02
CA ALA A 140 -4.45 -8.78 -4.93
C ALA A 140 -4.90 -9.34 -3.56
N PRO A 141 -4.16 -10.26 -2.91
CA PRO A 141 -4.55 -10.77 -1.59
C PRO A 141 -4.66 -9.69 -0.51
N TYR A 142 -3.95 -8.58 -0.67
CA TYR A 142 -3.87 -7.48 0.30
C TYR A 142 -4.86 -6.34 -0.01
N LEU A 143 -5.41 -6.32 -1.24
CA LEU A 143 -6.32 -5.29 -1.76
C LEU A 143 -7.77 -5.78 -1.93
N ASP A 144 -8.08 -7.02 -1.56
CA ASP A 144 -9.46 -7.52 -1.57
C ASP A 144 -10.18 -7.19 -0.25
N PHE A 145 -11.34 -6.53 -0.31
CA PHE A 145 -12.20 -6.25 0.85
C PHE A 145 -12.83 -7.51 1.45
N HIS A 146 -12.99 -8.58 0.67
CA HIS A 146 -13.69 -9.80 1.08
C HIS A 146 -12.83 -10.78 1.89
N VAL A 147 -11.50 -10.66 1.86
CA VAL A 147 -10.56 -11.59 2.54
C VAL A 147 -10.33 -11.23 4.03
N TRP A 148 -11.03 -10.21 4.56
CA TRP A 148 -10.71 -9.64 5.87
C TRP A 148 -11.41 -10.39 7.01
N LYS A 149 -10.72 -11.39 7.60
CA LYS A 149 -11.04 -11.89 8.94
C LYS A 149 -10.74 -10.84 10.02
#